data_AF-A0A7R8WRA0-F1
#
_entry.id   AF-A0A7R8WRA0-F1
#
_cell.length_a   1.000
_cell.length_b   1.000
_cell.length_c   1.000
_cell.angle_alpha   90.00
_cell.angle_beta   90.00
_cell.angle_gamma   90.00
#
_symmetry.space_group_name_H-M   'P 1'
#
loop_
_entity.id
_entity.type
_entity.pdbx_description
1 polymer ?
#
loop_
_entity_poly.entity_id
_entity_poly.type
_entity_poly.pdbx_seq_one_letter_code
_entity_poly.pdbx_strand_id
1 'polypeptide(L)'
;PGAIGKRGTYEKTVVLLVARELARLVNEQPGMHAYLTRRADYYLPLRKRVEIAIERQADLFISIHADAVERGSPTGASVYALSNRGASSEMARLLANKENAADLAGGFTVSGDEVLSRVLLDLATGDALNESLILGQSVLGQLGRVGRLSRKQVEQAGFVVLKSRDIPAILVETAFISTPSEERKLRDANYRNQLARAILEGIKRYVKEADGRTTRFKKLRRIRALDDRLVNQIAAGEVVERPASIVKELVENSVDAGARRIAVEVERGGLQSIQVEDDGSGIAADELALALTRHATSKIENAEDLHHIASFGFRGEALPSIASVSRMTVFSAVAGERGAQARVEGGSMPEIEPRARQPGTTMIVEDLFFNTPARRKFLRAESTEFAYLATALRRIALANGEIAFSLRHKGRKVFDLPAGSETISEPRMRAILGDDFANAALPVDSEANGMRLQGWVSVPRYSRSQRDQQHLYVNGRAVRDASIAHAVRAAYRDLMYHDRHPAWCLFLTLPADAVDVNVHPTKQEVRFRQQRDVHDFVRHAVSAVVTAPLSSQGSELGGRLPGSGHPGSGEPQPPAGHPGYGHPGGGDRAPWGLASGQG
;
A
#
# COMPACT_ATOMS: atom_id res chain seq x y z
N PRO A 1 5.57 -18.55 -39.19
CA PRO A 1 6.14 -17.83 -38.03
C PRO A 1 7.52 -18.38 -37.65
N GLY A 2 8.48 -17.49 -37.39
CA GLY A 2 9.87 -17.82 -37.06
C GLY A 2 10.85 -17.49 -38.19
N ALA A 3 12.12 -17.33 -37.83
CA ALA A 3 13.18 -16.98 -38.76
C ALA A 3 13.56 -18.12 -39.71
N ILE A 4 14.12 -17.76 -40.87
CA ILE A 4 14.68 -18.69 -41.85
C ILE A 4 16.19 -18.46 -41.91
N GLY A 5 16.96 -19.51 -41.64
CA GLY A 5 18.41 -19.50 -41.78
C GLY A 5 18.86 -19.34 -43.24
N LYS A 6 20.10 -18.94 -43.44
CA LYS A 6 20.66 -18.69 -44.78
C LYS A 6 20.67 -19.93 -45.68
N ARG A 7 20.60 -21.14 -45.12
CA ARG A 7 20.53 -22.42 -45.84
C ARG A 7 19.12 -23.02 -45.85
N GLY A 8 18.09 -22.21 -45.59
CA GLY A 8 16.69 -22.63 -45.65
C GLY A 8 16.18 -23.37 -44.41
N THR A 9 16.94 -23.36 -43.31
CA THR A 9 16.50 -24.00 -42.06
C THR A 9 15.46 -23.13 -41.38
N TYR A 10 14.28 -23.69 -41.08
CA TYR A 10 13.23 -22.98 -40.35
C TYR A 10 13.44 -23.11 -38.84
N GLU A 11 13.48 -21.97 -38.14
CA GLU A 11 13.58 -21.89 -36.68
C GLU A 11 12.55 -22.79 -35.99
N LYS A 12 11.29 -22.65 -36.38
CA LYS A 12 10.15 -23.41 -35.83
C LYS A 12 10.36 -24.93 -35.89
N THR A 13 11.11 -25.43 -36.87
CA THR A 13 11.39 -26.86 -37.05
C THR A 13 12.49 -27.31 -36.09
N VAL A 14 13.59 -26.55 -36.02
CA VAL A 14 14.72 -26.85 -35.13
C VAL A 14 14.29 -26.80 -33.67
N VAL A 15 13.61 -25.72 -33.28
CA VAL A 15 13.10 -25.51 -31.93
C VAL A 15 12.14 -26.64 -31.52
N LEU A 16 11.25 -27.06 -32.42
CA LEU A 16 10.34 -28.18 -32.14
C LEU A 16 11.09 -29.50 -31.94
N LEU A 17 12.16 -29.75 -32.69
CA LEU A 17 13.00 -30.94 -32.50
C LEU A 17 13.72 -30.92 -31.15
N VAL A 18 14.31 -29.78 -30.77
CA VAL A 18 14.94 -29.61 -29.44
C VAL A 18 13.92 -29.78 -28.32
N ALA A 19 12.73 -29.18 -28.46
CA ALA A 19 11.67 -29.28 -27.47
C ALA A 19 11.13 -30.71 -27.32
N ARG A 20 10.97 -31.45 -28.43
CA ARG A 20 10.56 -32.87 -28.40
C ARG A 20 11.60 -33.75 -27.71
N GLU A 21 12.88 -33.54 -28.01
CA GLU A 21 13.95 -34.29 -27.37
C GLU A 21 14.05 -33.95 -25.87
N LEU A 22 13.96 -32.68 -25.51
CA LEU A 22 13.89 -32.26 -24.11
C LEU A 22 12.69 -32.90 -23.39
N ALA A 23 11.51 -32.91 -24.02
CA ALA A 23 10.32 -33.52 -23.46
C ALA A 23 10.49 -35.03 -23.24
N ARG A 24 11.11 -35.75 -24.19
CA ARG A 24 11.46 -37.17 -24.04
C ARG A 24 12.37 -37.37 -22.83
N LEU A 25 13.46 -36.61 -22.73
CA LEU A 25 14.44 -36.70 -21.64
C LEU A 25 13.83 -36.36 -20.26
N VAL A 26 12.96 -35.34 -20.20
CA VAL A 26 12.25 -34.95 -18.98
C VAL A 26 11.30 -36.07 -18.53
N ASN A 27 10.52 -36.64 -19.46
CA ASN A 27 9.57 -37.72 -19.14
C ASN A 27 10.25 -39.03 -18.71
N GLU A 28 11.55 -39.18 -18.98
CA GLU A 28 12.37 -40.30 -18.48
C GLU A 28 12.85 -40.08 -17.03
N GLN A 29 12.74 -38.87 -16.48
CA GLN A 29 13.14 -38.61 -15.10
C GLN A 29 11.99 -38.93 -14.12
N PRO A 30 12.26 -39.62 -13.01
CA PRO A 30 11.26 -39.84 -11.96
C PRO A 30 10.72 -38.53 -11.41
N GLY A 31 9.39 -38.38 -11.36
CA GLY A 31 8.72 -37.21 -10.79
C GLY A 31 8.73 -35.95 -11.69
N MET A 32 9.14 -36.06 -12.96
CA MET A 32 9.07 -34.96 -13.92
C MET A 32 8.19 -35.32 -15.11
N HIS A 33 7.39 -34.36 -15.58
CA HIS A 33 6.54 -34.53 -16.75
C HIS A 33 6.62 -33.31 -17.66
N ALA A 34 6.87 -33.53 -18.94
CA ALA A 34 6.92 -32.48 -19.95
C ALA A 34 5.60 -32.37 -20.73
N TYR A 35 5.13 -31.14 -20.88
CA TYR A 35 4.01 -30.80 -21.74
C TYR A 35 4.46 -29.81 -22.83
N LEU A 36 4.33 -30.21 -24.09
CA LEU A 36 4.60 -29.33 -25.22
C LEU A 36 3.38 -28.43 -25.49
N THR A 37 3.58 -27.11 -25.45
CA THR A 37 2.56 -26.12 -25.85
C THR A 37 2.15 -26.26 -27.31
N ARG A 38 3.04 -26.84 -28.14
CA ARG A 38 2.79 -27.15 -29.55
C ARG A 38 3.39 -28.51 -29.92
N ARG A 39 2.58 -29.39 -30.52
CA ARG A 39 3.01 -30.74 -30.96
C ARG A 39 3.25 -30.86 -32.46
N ALA A 40 2.71 -29.96 -33.28
CA ALA A 40 2.78 -29.99 -34.74
C ALA A 40 3.01 -28.58 -35.30
N ASP A 41 3.11 -28.44 -36.62
CA ASP A 41 3.42 -27.14 -37.25
C ASP A 41 2.18 -26.27 -37.44
N TYR A 42 1.67 -25.70 -36.34
CA TYR A 42 0.66 -24.64 -36.35
C TYR A 42 1.16 -23.40 -35.58
N TYR A 43 0.50 -22.27 -35.79
CA TYR A 43 0.81 -21.05 -35.07
C TYR A 43 0.01 -20.99 -33.75
N LEU A 44 0.68 -20.62 -32.66
CA LEU A 44 0.10 -20.49 -31.33
C LEU A 44 0.51 -19.12 -30.75
N PRO A 45 -0.45 -18.21 -30.48
CA PRO A 45 -0.17 -16.89 -29.91
C PRO A 45 0.61 -16.97 -28.60
N LEU A 46 1.48 -15.99 -28.34
CA LEU A 46 2.36 -15.98 -27.15
C LEU A 46 1.56 -16.05 -25.85
N ARG A 47 0.44 -15.33 -25.75
CA ARG A 47 -0.45 -15.38 -24.56
C ARG A 47 -1.00 -16.79 -24.33
N LYS A 48 -1.45 -17.46 -25.39
CA LYS A 48 -2.01 -18.82 -25.27
C LYS A 48 -0.98 -19.84 -24.80
N ARG A 49 0.31 -19.64 -25.11
CA ARG A 49 1.40 -20.50 -24.60
C ARG A 49 1.52 -20.45 -23.07
N VAL A 50 1.36 -19.26 -22.50
CA VAL A 50 1.41 -19.06 -21.04
C VAL A 50 0.12 -19.56 -20.39
N GLU A 51 -1.03 -19.30 -20.99
CA GLU A 51 -2.32 -19.83 -20.51
C GLU A 51 -2.30 -21.36 -20.40
N ILE A 52 -1.75 -22.06 -21.39
CA ILE A 52 -1.60 -23.52 -21.33
C ILE A 52 -0.77 -23.94 -20.11
N ALA A 53 0.30 -23.22 -19.77
CA ALA A 53 1.11 -23.52 -18.60
C ALA A 53 0.33 -23.31 -17.29
N ILE A 54 -0.50 -22.27 -17.23
CA ILE A 54 -1.38 -21.96 -16.10
C ILE A 54 -2.46 -23.04 -15.97
N GLU A 55 -3.18 -23.35 -17.04
CA GLU A 55 -4.24 -24.38 -17.11
C GLU A 55 -3.72 -25.76 -16.69
N ARG A 56 -2.48 -26.10 -17.05
CA ARG A 56 -1.83 -27.37 -16.71
C ARG A 56 -1.17 -27.37 -15.33
N GLN A 57 -1.26 -26.28 -14.58
CA GLN A 57 -0.60 -26.12 -13.29
C GLN A 57 0.90 -26.41 -13.34
N ALA A 58 1.58 -26.00 -14.41
CA ALA A 58 3.00 -26.29 -14.60
C ALA A 58 3.87 -25.69 -13.48
N ASP A 59 4.94 -26.40 -13.12
CA ASP A 59 5.93 -25.93 -12.14
C ASP A 59 6.93 -24.94 -12.74
N LEU A 60 7.27 -25.12 -14.02
CA LEU A 60 8.22 -24.29 -14.77
C LEU A 60 7.72 -24.08 -16.20
N PHE A 61 8.02 -22.93 -16.78
CA PHE A 61 7.77 -22.64 -18.18
C PHE A 61 9.07 -22.33 -18.93
N ILE A 62 9.37 -23.14 -19.96
CA ILE A 62 10.58 -22.99 -20.77
C ILE A 62 10.18 -22.67 -22.22
N SER A 63 10.46 -21.46 -22.68
CA SER A 63 10.32 -21.09 -24.09
C SER A 63 11.64 -21.31 -24.81
N ILE A 64 11.67 -22.11 -25.87
CA ILE A 64 12.90 -22.41 -26.64
C ILE A 64 12.83 -21.65 -27.96
N HIS A 65 13.91 -20.95 -28.32
CA HIS A 65 14.02 -20.13 -29.54
C HIS A 65 15.36 -20.38 -30.24
N ALA A 66 15.43 -20.03 -31.53
CA ALA A 66 16.67 -20.03 -32.32
C ALA A 66 16.69 -18.79 -33.23
N ASP A 67 17.31 -17.73 -32.73
CA ASP A 67 17.12 -16.36 -33.18
C ASP A 67 17.67 -16.04 -34.57
N ALA A 68 17.23 -14.92 -35.11
CA ALA A 68 17.85 -14.32 -36.30
C ALA A 68 18.01 -12.82 -36.17
N VAL A 69 19.17 -12.32 -36.56
CA VAL A 69 19.49 -10.89 -36.50
C VAL A 69 19.82 -10.41 -37.90
N GLU A 70 19.29 -9.26 -38.30
CA GLU A 70 19.40 -8.72 -39.66
C GLU A 70 20.83 -8.22 -39.98
N ARG A 71 21.58 -7.78 -38.97
CA ARG A 71 22.97 -7.32 -39.10
C ARG A 71 23.86 -7.91 -38.00
N GLY A 72 25.06 -8.35 -38.39
CA GLY A 72 26.04 -8.99 -37.52
C GLY A 72 26.16 -10.50 -37.70
N SER A 73 27.06 -11.12 -36.93
CA SER A 73 27.20 -12.59 -36.82
C SER A 73 27.23 -13.02 -35.36
N PRO A 74 26.14 -12.76 -34.61
CA PRO A 74 26.06 -13.19 -33.21
C PRO A 74 26.12 -14.72 -33.14
N THR A 75 26.75 -15.23 -32.08
CA THR A 75 26.97 -16.67 -31.87
C THR A 75 26.75 -17.03 -30.41
N GLY A 76 26.34 -18.27 -30.19
CA GLY A 76 26.20 -18.83 -28.85
C GLY A 76 24.82 -18.67 -28.23
N ALA A 77 24.60 -19.46 -27.18
CA ALA A 77 23.33 -19.52 -26.48
C ALA A 77 23.17 -18.37 -25.47
N SER A 78 21.92 -18.01 -25.19
CA SER A 78 21.52 -17.05 -24.17
C SER A 78 20.30 -17.56 -23.41
N VAL A 79 20.10 -17.03 -22.20
CA VAL A 79 18.88 -17.25 -21.43
C VAL A 79 18.34 -15.91 -20.98
N TYR A 80 17.03 -15.73 -21.13
CA TYR A 80 16.31 -14.51 -20.81
C TYR A 80 15.24 -14.77 -19.76
N ALA A 81 15.04 -13.81 -18.86
CA ALA A 81 13.94 -13.76 -17.90
C ALA A 81 13.10 -12.48 -18.08
N LEU A 82 11.90 -12.46 -17.52
CA LEU A 82 11.04 -11.28 -17.58
C LEU A 82 11.64 -10.11 -16.76
N SER A 83 11.47 -8.87 -17.25
CA SER A 83 11.69 -7.65 -16.47
C SER A 83 10.56 -6.65 -16.68
N ASN A 84 10.11 -6.09 -15.55
CA ASN A 84 9.12 -4.99 -15.51
C ASN A 84 9.79 -3.61 -15.40
N ARG A 85 11.12 -3.54 -15.29
CA ARG A 85 11.90 -2.30 -15.06
C ARG A 85 12.73 -1.87 -16.28
N GLY A 86 12.64 -2.59 -17.39
CA GLY A 86 13.42 -2.35 -18.61
C GLY A 86 14.34 -3.51 -18.99
N ALA A 87 14.92 -3.43 -20.19
CA ALA A 87 15.79 -4.49 -20.71
C ALA A 87 17.24 -4.34 -20.21
N SER A 88 17.92 -5.46 -19.95
CA SER A 88 19.32 -5.49 -19.49
C SER A 88 20.33 -5.08 -20.57
N SER A 89 19.94 -5.17 -21.84
CA SER A 89 20.75 -4.71 -22.96
C SER A 89 19.87 -4.28 -24.13
N GLU A 90 20.44 -3.49 -25.04
CA GLU A 90 19.77 -3.12 -26.28
C GLU A 90 19.43 -4.35 -27.13
N MET A 91 20.30 -5.36 -27.13
CA MET A 91 20.05 -6.63 -27.79
C MET A 91 18.82 -7.34 -27.21
N ALA A 92 18.74 -7.44 -25.88
CA ALA A 92 17.58 -8.04 -25.19
C ALA A 92 16.29 -7.27 -25.48
N ARG A 93 16.36 -5.94 -25.60
CA ARG A 93 15.22 -5.09 -25.99
C ARG A 93 14.75 -5.37 -27.42
N LEU A 94 15.67 -5.41 -28.37
CA LEU A 94 15.36 -5.69 -29.78
C LEU A 94 14.74 -7.08 -29.93
N LEU A 95 15.27 -8.06 -29.18
CA LEU A 95 14.77 -9.42 -29.16
C LEU A 95 13.35 -9.53 -28.65
N ALA A 96 13.08 -8.93 -27.49
CA ALA A 96 11.74 -8.91 -26.91
C ALA A 96 10.73 -8.23 -27.84
N ASN A 97 11.11 -7.12 -28.47
CA ASN A 97 10.24 -6.41 -29.41
C ASN A 97 9.93 -7.26 -30.65
N LYS A 98 10.94 -7.92 -31.23
CA LYS A 98 10.77 -8.79 -32.39
C LYS A 98 9.86 -9.98 -32.07
N GLU A 99 10.09 -10.64 -30.93
CA GLU A 99 9.26 -11.76 -30.47
C GLU A 99 7.82 -11.31 -30.25
N ASN A 100 7.62 -10.19 -29.54
CA ASN A 100 6.28 -9.66 -29.27
C ASN A 100 5.54 -9.23 -30.55
N ALA A 101 6.25 -8.75 -31.58
CA ALA A 101 5.67 -8.33 -32.86
C ALA A 101 5.24 -9.52 -33.74
N ALA A 102 5.76 -10.73 -33.50
CA ALA A 102 5.39 -11.92 -34.27
C ALA A 102 3.89 -12.28 -34.14
N ASP A 103 3.24 -11.88 -33.04
CA ASP A 103 1.80 -12.08 -32.85
C ASP A 103 0.93 -11.13 -33.69
N LEU A 104 1.38 -9.88 -33.87
CA LEU A 104 0.71 -8.90 -34.74
C LEU A 104 0.76 -9.31 -36.22
N ALA A 105 1.90 -9.86 -36.67
CA ALA A 105 2.07 -10.36 -38.04
C ALA A 105 1.22 -11.61 -38.35
N GLY A 106 0.76 -12.33 -37.31
CA GLY A 106 -0.10 -13.51 -37.43
C GLY A 106 -1.60 -13.21 -37.59
N GLY A 107 -1.99 -11.93 -37.72
CA GLY A 107 -3.39 -11.52 -37.91
C GLY A 107 -4.21 -11.41 -36.62
N PHE A 108 -3.58 -11.48 -35.45
CA PHE A 108 -4.25 -11.31 -34.16
C PHE A 108 -4.14 -9.85 -33.71
N THR A 109 -5.24 -9.11 -33.84
CA THR A 109 -5.40 -7.80 -33.20
C THR A 109 -5.64 -8.02 -31.72
N VAL A 110 -4.92 -7.26 -30.87
CA VAL A 110 -5.15 -7.26 -29.42
C VAL A 110 -6.47 -6.53 -29.15
N SER A 111 -7.58 -7.23 -29.33
CA SER A 111 -8.90 -6.73 -28.94
C SER A 111 -9.05 -6.86 -27.43
N GLY A 112 -8.88 -5.72 -26.74
CA GLY A 112 -9.53 -5.41 -25.47
C GLY A 112 -9.16 -6.25 -24.25
N ASP A 113 -7.92 -6.13 -23.74
CA ASP A 113 -7.69 -6.15 -22.28
C ASP A 113 -6.26 -5.75 -21.88
N GLU A 114 -5.76 -4.61 -22.37
CA GLU A 114 -4.47 -4.08 -21.91
C GLU A 114 -4.49 -3.72 -20.42
N VAL A 115 -5.65 -3.32 -19.88
CA VAL A 115 -5.80 -2.93 -18.48
C VAL A 115 -5.78 -4.15 -17.55
N LEU A 116 -6.59 -5.19 -17.82
CA LEU A 116 -6.58 -6.41 -16.99
C LEU A 116 -5.24 -7.15 -17.06
N SER A 117 -4.61 -7.17 -18.25
CA SER A 117 -3.27 -7.76 -18.42
C SER A 117 -2.20 -7.00 -17.65
N ARG A 118 -2.33 -5.67 -17.50
CA ARG A 118 -1.43 -4.80 -16.75
C ARG A 118 -1.68 -4.89 -15.24
N VAL A 119 -2.94 -5.05 -14.82
CA VAL A 119 -3.33 -5.32 -13.42
C VAL A 119 -2.87 -6.71 -12.96
N LEU A 120 -3.03 -7.74 -13.79
CA LEU A 120 -2.46 -9.08 -13.54
C LEU A 120 -0.92 -9.07 -13.54
N LEU A 121 -0.30 -8.12 -14.25
CA LEU A 121 1.15 -7.91 -14.29
C LEU A 121 1.69 -7.26 -13.02
N ASP A 122 0.99 -6.26 -12.47
CA ASP A 122 1.32 -5.63 -11.18
C ASP A 122 1.16 -6.63 -10.02
N LEU A 123 0.37 -7.70 -10.24
CA LEU A 123 0.19 -8.82 -9.33
C LEU A 123 1.15 -10.00 -9.58
N ALA A 124 2.02 -9.94 -10.59
CA ALA A 124 3.08 -10.92 -10.77
C ALA A 124 4.07 -10.77 -9.61
N THR A 125 4.22 -11.82 -8.82
CA THR A 125 4.96 -11.75 -7.56
C THR A 125 6.46 -11.59 -7.82
N GLY A 126 7.15 -10.79 -6.99
CA GLY A 126 8.61 -10.68 -7.04
C GLY A 126 9.33 -12.04 -6.91
N ASP A 127 8.67 -13.01 -6.29
CA ASP A 127 9.18 -14.37 -6.09
C ASP A 127 9.31 -15.14 -7.41
N ALA A 128 8.28 -15.16 -8.27
CA ALA A 128 8.34 -15.88 -9.55
C ALA A 128 9.42 -15.30 -10.48
N LEU A 129 9.61 -13.97 -10.45
CA LEU A 129 10.69 -13.30 -11.19
C LEU A 129 12.07 -13.71 -10.67
N ASN A 130 12.25 -13.74 -9.35
CA ASN A 130 13.51 -14.16 -8.73
C ASN A 130 13.83 -15.62 -9.05
N GLU A 131 12.84 -16.52 -8.95
CA GLU A 131 12.99 -17.94 -9.32
C GLU A 131 13.32 -18.13 -10.80
N SER A 132 12.74 -17.31 -11.68
CA SER A 132 13.08 -17.33 -13.12
C SER A 132 14.54 -16.99 -13.37
N LEU A 133 15.13 -16.07 -12.59
CA LEU A 133 16.55 -15.74 -12.68
C LEU A 133 17.45 -16.89 -12.19
N ILE A 134 17.07 -17.54 -11.08
CA ILE A 134 17.82 -18.68 -10.53
C ILE A 134 17.78 -19.87 -11.51
N LEU A 135 16.58 -20.23 -11.98
CA LEU A 135 16.38 -21.25 -13.02
C LEU A 135 17.19 -20.91 -14.27
N GLY A 136 17.08 -19.66 -14.74
CA GLY A 136 17.80 -19.21 -15.93
C GLY A 136 19.30 -19.33 -15.78
N GLN A 137 19.85 -18.98 -14.61
CA GLN A 137 21.28 -19.03 -14.36
C GLN A 137 21.78 -20.48 -14.28
N SER A 138 20.98 -21.39 -13.72
CA SER A 138 21.28 -22.82 -13.70
C SER A 138 21.33 -23.40 -15.13
N VAL A 139 20.33 -23.08 -15.96
CA VAL A 139 20.26 -23.53 -17.36
C VAL A 139 21.39 -22.92 -18.20
N LEU A 140 21.65 -21.61 -18.07
CA LEU A 140 22.73 -20.92 -18.77
C LEU A 140 24.10 -21.55 -18.47
N GLY A 141 24.35 -21.91 -17.21
CA GLY A 141 25.58 -22.56 -16.77
C GLY A 141 25.83 -23.92 -17.45
N GLN A 142 24.77 -24.71 -17.69
CA GLN A 142 24.90 -25.98 -18.41
C GLN A 142 25.04 -25.79 -19.92
N LEU A 143 24.33 -24.82 -20.51
CA LEU A 143 24.47 -24.48 -21.93
C LEU A 143 25.91 -24.05 -22.28
N GLY A 144 26.59 -23.36 -21.37
CA GLY A 144 27.99 -22.96 -21.54
C GLY A 144 28.98 -24.14 -21.59
N ARG A 145 28.57 -25.35 -21.20
CA ARG A 145 29.38 -26.58 -21.34
C ARG A 145 29.23 -27.23 -22.71
N VAL A 146 28.15 -26.93 -23.43
CA VAL A 146 27.85 -27.46 -24.77
C VAL A 146 28.45 -26.57 -25.86
N GLY A 147 28.45 -25.25 -25.64
CA GLY A 147 28.96 -24.31 -26.63
C GLY A 147 29.24 -22.94 -26.06
N ARG A 148 29.61 -22.01 -26.94
CA ARG A 148 29.83 -20.61 -26.58
C ARG A 148 28.53 -20.00 -26.07
N LEU A 149 28.62 -19.19 -25.02
CA LEU A 149 27.53 -18.32 -24.58
C LEU A 149 27.68 -16.93 -25.20
N SER A 150 26.57 -16.32 -25.59
CA SER A 150 26.55 -14.92 -26.00
C SER A 150 26.77 -14.00 -24.77
N ARG A 151 26.18 -14.38 -23.62
CA ARG A 151 26.35 -13.69 -22.33
C ARG A 151 26.62 -14.68 -21.20
N LYS A 152 27.41 -14.25 -20.21
CA LYS A 152 27.73 -15.06 -19.01
C LYS A 152 26.64 -15.01 -17.93
N GLN A 153 25.69 -14.10 -18.05
CA GLN A 153 24.59 -13.90 -17.10
C GLN A 153 23.26 -13.92 -17.85
N VAL A 154 22.19 -14.28 -17.13
CA VAL A 154 20.81 -14.21 -17.63
C VAL A 154 20.47 -12.76 -17.95
N GLU A 155 19.99 -12.53 -19.17
CA GLU A 155 19.50 -11.22 -19.58
C GLU A 155 18.02 -11.05 -19.23
N GLN A 156 17.54 -9.82 -19.12
CA GLN A 156 16.13 -9.56 -18.81
C GLN A 156 15.51 -8.59 -19.81
N ALA A 157 14.27 -8.84 -20.21
CA ALA A 157 13.50 -7.91 -21.06
C ALA A 157 11.99 -8.21 -20.97
N GLY A 158 11.17 -7.37 -21.61
CA GLY A 158 9.71 -7.45 -21.58
C GLY A 158 9.10 -8.49 -22.53
N PHE A 159 9.51 -9.75 -22.44
CA PHE A 159 8.97 -10.84 -23.27
C PHE A 159 7.53 -11.18 -22.87
N VAL A 160 6.56 -11.05 -23.79
CA VAL A 160 5.14 -11.37 -23.52
C VAL A 160 4.95 -12.85 -23.17
N VAL A 161 5.71 -13.74 -23.81
CA VAL A 161 5.66 -15.19 -23.56
C VAL A 161 6.16 -15.61 -22.18
N LEU A 162 6.83 -14.73 -21.43
CA LEU A 162 7.31 -15.00 -20.08
C LEU A 162 6.43 -14.35 -19.00
N LYS A 163 5.33 -13.68 -19.39
CA LYS A 163 4.40 -13.00 -18.46
C LYS A 163 3.51 -13.99 -17.72
N SER A 164 4.09 -14.69 -16.75
CA SER A 164 3.36 -15.55 -15.81
C SER A 164 3.29 -14.93 -14.41
N ARG A 165 2.18 -15.17 -13.69
CA ARG A 165 1.95 -14.61 -12.35
C ARG A 165 2.75 -15.35 -11.27
N ASP A 166 2.80 -16.67 -11.35
CA ASP A 166 3.30 -17.57 -10.30
C ASP A 166 4.12 -18.75 -10.82
N ILE A 167 4.39 -18.82 -12.14
CA ILE A 167 5.21 -19.87 -12.75
C ILE A 167 6.55 -19.25 -13.15
N PRO A 168 7.69 -19.73 -12.62
CA PRO A 168 9.00 -19.35 -13.11
C PRO A 168 9.12 -19.64 -14.61
N ALA A 169 9.50 -18.63 -15.38
CA ALA A 169 9.48 -18.65 -16.83
C ALA A 169 10.79 -18.12 -17.40
N ILE A 170 11.45 -18.92 -18.25
CA ILE A 170 12.65 -18.50 -18.97
C ILE A 170 12.49 -18.71 -20.47
N LEU A 171 13.16 -17.85 -21.25
CA LEU A 171 13.36 -18.03 -22.67
C LEU A 171 14.81 -18.46 -22.91
N VAL A 172 14.99 -19.63 -23.51
CA VAL A 172 16.27 -20.19 -23.90
C VAL A 172 16.48 -19.94 -25.38
N GLU A 173 17.43 -19.08 -25.67
CA GLU A 173 17.88 -18.81 -27.02
C GLU A 173 19.05 -19.76 -27.34
N THR A 174 18.79 -20.76 -28.18
CA THR A 174 19.72 -21.88 -28.37
C THR A 174 20.91 -21.53 -29.23
N ALA A 175 20.70 -20.74 -30.29
CA ALA A 175 21.73 -20.20 -31.17
C ALA A 175 21.09 -19.32 -32.27
N PHE A 176 21.90 -18.46 -32.90
CA PHE A 176 21.44 -17.60 -33.98
C PHE A 176 21.40 -18.31 -35.34
N ILE A 177 20.21 -18.70 -35.81
CA ILE A 177 19.97 -19.36 -37.11
C ILE A 177 20.38 -18.49 -38.32
N SER A 178 20.47 -17.17 -38.15
CA SER A 178 20.99 -16.25 -39.18
C SER A 178 22.50 -16.42 -39.45
N THR A 179 23.23 -17.04 -38.52
CA THR A 179 24.67 -17.27 -38.62
C THR A 179 24.96 -18.67 -39.20
N PRO A 180 25.61 -18.80 -40.38
CA PRO A 180 25.76 -20.09 -41.08
C PRO A 180 26.45 -21.20 -40.26
N SER A 181 27.40 -20.86 -39.40
CA SER A 181 28.08 -21.84 -38.55
C SER A 181 27.17 -22.39 -37.45
N GLU A 182 26.28 -21.56 -36.91
CA GLU A 182 25.32 -21.93 -35.88
C GLU A 182 24.14 -22.70 -36.51
N GLU A 183 23.67 -22.28 -37.70
CA GLU A 183 22.67 -23.03 -38.48
C GLU A 183 23.13 -24.47 -38.77
N ARG A 184 24.41 -24.67 -39.11
CA ARG A 184 24.98 -26.03 -39.29
C ARG A 184 24.91 -26.86 -38.01
N LYS A 185 25.24 -26.28 -36.85
CA LYS A 185 25.17 -26.97 -35.56
C LYS A 185 23.72 -27.32 -35.22
N LEU A 186 22.78 -26.39 -35.41
CA LEU A 186 21.36 -26.62 -35.16
C LEU A 186 20.76 -27.74 -36.03
N ARG A 187 21.32 -27.98 -37.22
CA ARG A 187 20.96 -29.12 -38.09
C ARG A 187 21.53 -30.47 -37.63
N ASP A 188 22.59 -30.47 -36.82
CA ASP A 188 23.17 -31.69 -36.26
C ASP A 188 22.29 -32.23 -35.11
N ALA A 189 21.89 -33.50 -35.22
CA ALA A 189 21.10 -34.19 -34.20
C ALA A 189 21.88 -34.33 -32.87
N ASN A 190 23.19 -34.57 -32.93
CA ASN A 190 24.01 -34.72 -31.72
C ASN A 190 24.06 -33.41 -30.94
N TYR A 191 24.23 -32.28 -31.63
CA TYR A 191 24.22 -30.96 -31.01
C TYR A 191 22.86 -30.63 -30.39
N ARG A 192 21.75 -30.90 -31.09
CA ARG A 192 20.39 -30.72 -30.53
C ARG A 192 20.17 -31.58 -29.28
N ASN A 193 20.65 -32.82 -29.28
CA ASN A 193 20.56 -33.71 -28.11
C ASN A 193 21.41 -33.19 -26.94
N GLN A 194 22.60 -32.64 -27.21
CA GLN A 194 23.43 -32.01 -26.18
C GLN A 194 22.75 -30.77 -25.58
N LEU A 195 22.12 -29.92 -26.41
CA LEU A 195 21.35 -28.77 -25.94
C LEU A 195 20.18 -29.20 -25.04
N ALA A 196 19.39 -30.18 -25.47
CA ALA A 196 18.27 -30.70 -24.68
C ALA A 196 18.74 -31.28 -23.33
N ARG A 197 19.83 -32.04 -23.33
CA ARG A 197 20.44 -32.56 -22.10
C ARG A 197 20.94 -31.45 -21.18
N ALA A 198 21.58 -30.40 -21.72
CA ALA A 198 22.05 -29.27 -20.93
C ALA A 198 20.88 -28.51 -20.28
N ILE A 199 19.79 -28.30 -21.01
CA ILE A 199 18.58 -27.67 -20.44
C ILE A 199 18.01 -28.56 -19.31
N LEU A 200 17.90 -29.87 -19.52
CA LEU A 200 17.42 -30.80 -18.49
C LEU A 200 18.32 -30.78 -17.24
N GLU A 201 19.64 -30.85 -17.40
CA GLU A 201 20.56 -30.81 -16.26
C GLU A 201 20.51 -29.46 -15.52
N GLY A 202 20.24 -28.37 -16.24
CA GLY A 202 19.98 -27.07 -15.64
C GLY A 202 18.70 -27.05 -14.81
N ILE A 203 17.64 -27.66 -15.32
CA ILE A 203 16.37 -27.83 -14.60
C ILE A 203 16.57 -28.73 -13.38
N LYS A 204 17.23 -29.89 -13.52
CA LYS A 204 17.48 -30.82 -12.40
C LYS A 204 18.31 -30.17 -11.30
N ARG A 205 19.34 -29.40 -11.68
CA ARG A 205 20.14 -28.64 -10.73
C ARG A 205 19.30 -27.59 -10.01
N TYR A 206 18.47 -26.85 -10.75
CA TYR A 206 17.54 -25.90 -10.18
C TYR A 206 16.59 -26.57 -9.17
N VAL A 207 15.93 -27.66 -9.55
CA VAL A 207 15.01 -28.41 -8.68
C VAL A 207 15.73 -28.96 -7.44
N LYS A 208 16.97 -29.46 -7.59
CA LYS A 208 17.78 -29.97 -6.47
C LYS A 208 18.22 -28.86 -5.51
N GLU A 209 18.63 -27.71 -6.03
CA GLU A 209 19.03 -26.54 -5.23
C GLU A 209 17.82 -25.78 -4.64
N ALA A 210 16.63 -25.99 -5.21
CA ALA A 210 15.35 -25.47 -4.73
C ALA A 210 14.72 -26.30 -3.61
N ASP A 211 15.38 -27.38 -3.14
CA ASP A 211 14.92 -28.17 -1.99
C ASP A 211 14.93 -27.29 -0.72
N GLY A 212 13.80 -26.61 -0.48
CA GLY A 212 13.60 -25.61 0.58
C GLY A 212 13.32 -24.16 0.14
N ARG A 213 13.35 -23.80 -1.16
CA ARG A 213 13.02 -22.44 -1.65
C ARG A 213 11.90 -22.42 -2.70
N THR A 214 10.81 -21.76 -2.31
CA THR A 214 9.78 -21.06 -3.12
C THR A 214 9.60 -21.39 -4.60
N THR A 215 9.18 -22.62 -4.93
CA THR A 215 8.39 -22.88 -6.14
C THR A 215 7.23 -23.82 -5.85
N ARG A 216 6.30 -24.00 -6.81
CA ARG A 216 5.13 -24.91 -6.71
C ARG A 216 5.47 -26.34 -6.24
N PHE A 217 6.75 -26.73 -6.20
CA PHE A 217 7.30 -27.90 -5.49
C PHE A 217 6.97 -28.01 -3.99
N LYS A 218 6.43 -26.97 -3.34
CA LYS A 218 5.83 -27.15 -2.01
C LYS A 218 4.48 -27.85 -2.14
N LYS A 219 4.53 -29.17 -1.97
CA LYS A 219 3.50 -30.06 -1.37
C LYS A 219 2.17 -29.32 -1.19
N LEU A 220 1.17 -29.62 -2.02
CA LEU A 220 -0.24 -29.20 -1.84
C LEU A 220 -0.49 -29.10 -0.33
N ARG A 221 -0.45 -27.87 0.21
CA ARG A 221 -0.92 -27.64 1.55
C ARG A 221 -2.40 -27.91 1.38
N ARG A 222 -2.83 -29.11 1.79
CA ARG A 222 -4.25 -29.40 1.93
C ARG A 222 -4.85 -28.17 2.63
N ILE A 223 -6.02 -27.74 2.18
CA ILE A 223 -6.81 -26.77 2.93
C ILE A 223 -6.82 -27.28 4.36
N ARG A 224 -6.16 -26.53 5.22
CA ARG A 224 -6.06 -26.78 6.65
C ARG A 224 -6.62 -25.52 7.26
N ALA A 225 -7.42 -25.70 8.31
CA ALA A 225 -7.63 -24.61 9.24
C ALA A 225 -6.25 -24.05 9.58
N LEU A 226 -6.05 -22.77 9.29
CA LEU A 226 -4.90 -22.05 9.82
C LEU A 226 -5.01 -22.14 11.35
N ASP A 227 -3.88 -22.30 12.03
CA ASP A 227 -3.92 -22.19 13.49
C ASP A 227 -4.47 -20.82 13.87
N ASP A 228 -5.23 -20.76 14.97
CA ASP A 228 -5.92 -19.54 15.37
C ASP A 228 -4.96 -18.36 15.49
N ARG A 229 -3.71 -18.60 15.88
CA ARG A 229 -2.67 -17.56 15.96
C ARG A 229 -2.30 -16.97 14.59
N LEU A 230 -2.20 -17.78 13.55
CA LEU A 230 -1.89 -17.33 12.18
C LEU A 230 -3.11 -16.69 11.51
N VAL A 231 -4.33 -17.20 11.75
CA VAL A 231 -5.58 -16.48 11.40
C VAL A 231 -5.59 -15.12 12.10
N ASN A 232 -5.18 -15.10 13.37
CA ASN A 232 -5.14 -13.89 14.16
C ASN A 232 -4.20 -12.85 13.58
N GLN A 233 -2.99 -13.28 13.21
CA GLN A 233 -2.02 -12.44 12.56
C GLN A 233 -2.50 -11.93 11.20
N ILE A 234 -3.16 -12.76 10.39
CA ILE A 234 -3.65 -12.36 9.05
C ILE A 234 -4.79 -11.35 9.18
N ALA A 235 -5.83 -11.63 9.97
CA ALA A 235 -6.96 -10.73 10.18
C ALA A 235 -6.55 -9.42 10.87
N ALA A 236 -5.59 -9.47 11.80
CA ALA A 236 -5.00 -8.26 12.36
C ALA A 236 -4.27 -7.41 11.29
N GLY A 237 -3.91 -7.99 10.14
CA GLY A 237 -3.31 -7.25 9.02
C GLY A 237 -4.28 -6.43 8.21
N GLU A 238 -5.56 -6.77 8.26
CA GLU A 238 -6.63 -6.01 7.60
C GLU A 238 -7.22 -4.93 8.54
N VAL A 239 -7.07 -5.11 9.87
CA VAL A 239 -7.65 -4.21 10.89
C VAL A 239 -6.60 -3.30 11.56
N VAL A 240 -5.36 -3.78 11.79
CA VAL A 240 -4.31 -3.08 12.55
C VAL A 240 -3.05 -2.89 11.72
N GLU A 241 -3.01 -1.78 10.99
CA GLU A 241 -1.87 -1.42 10.15
C GLU A 241 -0.78 -0.64 10.91
N ARG A 242 -1.18 0.26 11.83
CA ARG A 242 -0.32 1.30 12.42
C ARG A 242 -0.81 1.75 13.80
N PRO A 243 0.03 2.40 14.64
CA PRO A 243 -0.39 2.99 15.91
C PRO A 243 -1.63 3.91 15.82
N ALA A 244 -1.72 4.72 14.76
CA ALA A 244 -2.85 5.62 14.56
C ALA A 244 -4.20 4.90 14.40
N SER A 245 -4.21 3.72 13.75
CA SER A 245 -5.42 2.89 13.59
C SER A 245 -5.86 2.31 14.94
N ILE A 246 -4.91 1.95 15.80
CA ILE A 246 -5.21 1.44 17.14
C ILE A 246 -5.85 2.53 17.99
N VAL A 247 -5.23 3.71 18.07
CA VAL A 247 -5.81 4.83 18.82
C VAL A 247 -7.19 5.18 18.32
N LYS A 248 -7.40 5.18 17.00
CA LYS A 248 -8.72 5.41 16.43
C LYS A 248 -9.75 4.42 16.97
N GLU A 249 -9.50 3.11 16.88
CA GLU A 249 -10.45 2.08 17.32
C GLU A 249 -10.68 2.10 18.84
N LEU A 250 -9.63 2.29 19.65
CA LEU A 250 -9.77 2.37 21.11
C LEU A 250 -10.57 3.60 21.55
N VAL A 251 -10.30 4.76 20.95
CA VAL A 251 -11.01 6.00 21.27
C VAL A 251 -12.45 5.96 20.76
N GLU A 252 -12.71 5.38 19.58
CA GLU A 252 -14.08 5.15 19.09
C GLU A 252 -14.87 4.23 20.03
N ASN A 253 -14.23 3.21 20.62
CA ASN A 253 -14.87 2.40 21.65
C ASN A 253 -15.19 3.19 22.93
N SER A 254 -14.32 4.10 23.36
CA SER A 254 -14.59 4.99 24.49
C SER A 254 -15.76 5.95 24.21
N VAL A 255 -15.85 6.48 22.99
CA VAL A 255 -16.99 7.31 22.54
C VAL A 255 -18.28 6.50 22.54
N ASP A 256 -18.27 5.28 21.97
CA ASP A 256 -19.42 4.37 21.98
C ASP A 256 -19.87 4.00 23.41
N ALA A 257 -18.94 3.97 24.37
CA ALA A 257 -19.22 3.73 25.80
C ALA A 257 -19.78 4.98 26.53
N GLY A 258 -20.03 6.08 25.83
CA GLY A 258 -20.60 7.30 26.39
C GLY A 258 -19.63 8.12 27.25
N ALA A 259 -18.32 7.97 27.04
CA ALA A 259 -17.31 8.71 27.81
C ALA A 259 -17.47 10.23 27.67
N ARG A 260 -17.18 10.97 28.75
CA ARG A 260 -17.14 12.44 28.79
C ARG A 260 -15.72 12.98 28.86
N ARG A 261 -14.75 12.14 29.18
CA ARG A 261 -13.31 12.45 29.18
C ARG A 261 -12.53 11.26 28.65
N ILE A 262 -11.67 11.52 27.68
CA ILE A 262 -10.76 10.54 27.10
C ILE A 262 -9.33 11.08 27.18
N ALA A 263 -8.45 10.35 27.84
CA ALA A 263 -7.03 10.66 27.96
C ALA A 263 -6.20 9.62 27.20
N VAL A 264 -5.29 10.11 26.36
CA VAL A 264 -4.39 9.27 25.57
C VAL A 264 -2.94 9.56 25.94
N GLU A 265 -2.19 8.54 26.30
CA GLU A 265 -0.75 8.61 26.57
C GLU A 265 0.00 7.67 25.63
N VAL A 266 1.11 8.17 25.06
CA VAL A 266 1.85 7.49 24.01
C VAL A 266 3.34 7.53 24.31
N GLU A 267 4.02 6.40 24.10
CA GLU A 267 5.48 6.29 24.16
C GLU A 267 6.06 5.78 22.84
N ARG A 268 7.22 6.33 22.44
CA ARG A 268 7.93 6.00 21.18
C ARG A 268 7.03 5.93 19.93
N GLY A 269 6.17 6.93 19.77
CA GLY A 269 5.22 7.01 18.65
C GLY A 269 4.14 5.92 18.64
N GLY A 270 3.90 5.26 19.77
CA GLY A 270 2.90 4.22 19.96
C GLY A 270 3.41 2.80 19.70
N LEU A 271 4.72 2.63 19.52
CA LEU A 271 5.33 1.32 19.34
C LEU A 271 5.71 0.65 20.66
N GLN A 272 6.05 1.45 21.66
CA GLN A 272 6.35 0.97 22.99
C GLN A 272 5.08 0.83 23.82
N SER A 273 4.29 1.91 23.90
CA SER A 273 3.05 1.91 24.65
C SER A 273 2.04 2.91 24.08
N ILE A 274 0.78 2.51 24.08
CA ILE A 274 -0.40 3.35 23.85
C ILE A 274 -1.36 3.05 25.00
N GLN A 275 -1.72 4.08 25.76
CA GLN A 275 -2.73 4.00 26.81
C GLN A 275 -3.91 4.91 26.45
N VAL A 276 -5.12 4.37 26.48
CA VAL A 276 -6.38 5.10 26.32
C VAL A 276 -7.21 4.89 27.58
N GLU A 277 -7.54 5.97 28.26
CA GLU A 277 -8.33 5.98 29.49
C GLU A 277 -9.60 6.80 29.28
N ASP A 278 -10.73 6.25 29.71
CA ASP A 278 -12.04 6.88 29.64
C ASP A 278 -12.85 6.75 30.94
N ASP A 279 -13.87 7.58 31.05
CA ASP A 279 -14.91 7.53 32.09
C ASP A 279 -16.27 7.07 31.53
N GLY A 280 -16.26 6.19 30.53
CA GLY A 280 -17.47 5.61 29.95
C GLY A 280 -18.16 4.59 30.88
N SER A 281 -19.07 3.79 30.31
CA SER A 281 -19.85 2.79 31.05
C SER A 281 -19.01 1.69 31.73
N GLY A 282 -17.81 1.43 31.20
CA GLY A 282 -17.01 0.28 31.57
C GLY A 282 -17.49 -1.03 30.92
N ILE A 283 -16.81 -2.11 31.25
CA ILE A 283 -17.06 -3.50 30.85
C ILE A 283 -17.17 -4.31 32.14
N ALA A 284 -18.23 -5.12 32.27
CA ALA A 284 -18.44 -5.96 33.44
C ALA A 284 -17.32 -7.00 33.58
N ALA A 285 -17.03 -7.42 34.82
CA ALA A 285 -15.87 -8.25 35.12
C ALA A 285 -15.94 -9.64 34.46
N ASP A 286 -17.15 -10.19 34.32
CA ASP A 286 -17.47 -11.45 33.64
C ASP A 286 -17.47 -11.34 32.11
N GLU A 287 -17.70 -10.13 31.57
CA GLU A 287 -17.65 -9.85 30.14
C GLU A 287 -16.24 -9.52 29.61
N LEU A 288 -15.28 -9.22 30.48
CA LEU A 288 -13.91 -8.86 30.07
C LEU A 288 -13.22 -9.94 29.23
N ALA A 289 -13.45 -11.22 29.54
CA ALA A 289 -12.93 -12.32 28.72
C ALA A 289 -13.54 -12.28 27.33
N LEU A 290 -14.87 -12.13 27.28
CA LEU A 290 -15.66 -12.13 26.07
C LEU A 290 -15.28 -10.95 25.16
N ALA A 291 -15.07 -9.75 25.72
CA ALA A 291 -14.64 -8.55 24.99
C ALA A 291 -13.28 -8.70 24.27
N LEU A 292 -12.45 -9.64 24.73
CA LEU A 292 -11.14 -9.96 24.15
C LEU A 292 -11.16 -11.21 23.26
N THR A 293 -12.30 -11.88 23.15
CA THR A 293 -12.53 -12.97 22.19
C THR A 293 -13.12 -12.47 20.88
N ARG A 294 -12.88 -13.20 19.78
CA ARG A 294 -13.40 -12.85 18.46
C ARG A 294 -14.91 -13.07 18.36
N HIS A 295 -15.54 -12.32 17.46
CA HIS A 295 -16.96 -12.45 17.13
C HIS A 295 -17.90 -12.23 18.31
N ALA A 296 -17.44 -11.46 19.30
CA ALA A 296 -18.24 -11.02 20.43
C ALA A 296 -18.39 -9.50 20.39
N THR A 297 -19.62 -9.01 20.34
CA THR A 297 -19.93 -7.58 20.40
C THR A 297 -21.27 -7.37 21.08
N SER A 298 -21.38 -6.29 21.85
CA SER A 298 -22.64 -5.83 22.46
C SER A 298 -23.44 -4.88 21.57
N LYS A 299 -23.02 -4.66 20.31
CA LYS A 299 -23.49 -3.56 19.46
C LYS A 299 -24.42 -3.99 18.32
N ILE A 300 -24.54 -5.29 18.04
CA ILE A 300 -25.46 -5.87 17.05
C ILE A 300 -25.95 -7.24 17.55
N GLU A 301 -27.26 -7.51 17.49
CA GLU A 301 -27.85 -8.79 17.88
C GLU A 301 -28.36 -9.57 16.65
N ASN A 302 -28.78 -8.89 15.58
CA ASN A 302 -29.38 -9.51 14.40
C ASN A 302 -28.92 -8.87 13.07
N ALA A 303 -29.28 -9.48 11.93
CA ALA A 303 -28.89 -9.00 10.59
C ALA A 303 -29.59 -7.69 10.18
N GLU A 304 -30.72 -7.33 10.79
CA GLU A 304 -31.42 -6.06 10.55
C GLU A 304 -30.69 -4.89 11.24
N ASP A 305 -30.03 -5.12 12.38
CA ASP A 305 -29.19 -4.12 13.07
C ASP A 305 -27.99 -3.66 12.22
N LEU A 306 -27.52 -4.51 11.30
CA LEU A 306 -26.45 -4.20 10.35
C LEU A 306 -26.84 -3.06 9.38
N HIS A 307 -28.13 -2.84 9.18
CA HIS A 307 -28.67 -1.78 8.33
C HIS A 307 -28.94 -0.46 9.10
N HIS A 308 -28.85 -0.46 10.43
CA HIS A 308 -29.15 0.67 11.32
C HIS A 308 -27.98 1.05 12.25
N ILE A 309 -26.74 0.93 11.77
CA ILE A 309 -25.54 1.12 12.60
C ILE A 309 -25.36 2.59 12.98
N ALA A 310 -25.71 2.94 14.22
CA ALA A 310 -25.41 4.24 14.84
C ALA A 310 -24.07 4.26 15.61
N SER A 311 -23.44 3.09 15.86
CA SER A 311 -22.18 2.97 16.62
C SER A 311 -20.92 3.00 15.74
N PHE A 312 -19.79 3.42 16.30
CA PHE A 312 -18.53 3.50 15.56
C PHE A 312 -17.90 2.13 15.27
N GLY A 313 -18.05 1.15 16.17
CA GLY A 313 -17.65 -0.26 15.97
C GLY A 313 -18.83 -1.23 15.97
N PHE A 314 -18.82 -2.28 15.11
CA PHE A 314 -19.89 -3.30 15.09
C PHE A 314 -19.39 -4.75 14.92
N ARG A 315 -18.08 -4.96 14.72
CA ARG A 315 -17.55 -6.28 14.30
C ARG A 315 -17.05 -7.17 15.44
N GLY A 316 -16.93 -6.66 16.68
CA GLY A 316 -16.34 -7.44 17.78
C GLY A 316 -14.90 -7.93 17.50
N GLU A 317 -14.20 -7.29 16.57
CA GLU A 317 -12.91 -7.76 16.03
C GLU A 317 -11.73 -6.86 16.40
N ALA A 318 -11.99 -5.63 16.84
CA ALA A 318 -10.94 -4.63 17.08
C ALA A 318 -10.01 -5.01 18.23
N LEU A 319 -10.55 -5.23 19.45
CA LEU A 319 -9.74 -5.57 20.63
C LEU A 319 -9.00 -6.91 20.47
N PRO A 320 -9.64 -8.00 19.99
CA PRO A 320 -8.94 -9.26 19.75
C PRO A 320 -7.83 -9.13 18.70
N SER A 321 -8.04 -8.33 17.65
CA SER A 321 -7.03 -8.10 16.62
C SER A 321 -5.83 -7.33 17.17
N ILE A 322 -6.06 -6.29 17.97
CA ILE A 322 -5.00 -5.53 18.64
C ILE A 322 -4.22 -6.45 19.57
N ALA A 323 -4.91 -7.17 20.47
CA ALA A 323 -4.30 -8.07 21.44
C ALA A 323 -3.48 -9.19 20.78
N SER A 324 -3.82 -9.62 19.56
CA SER A 324 -3.06 -10.64 18.82
C SER A 324 -1.66 -10.20 18.37
N VAL A 325 -1.42 -8.89 18.25
CA VAL A 325 -0.17 -8.31 17.77
C VAL A 325 0.53 -7.43 18.81
N SER A 326 0.07 -7.46 20.07
CA SER A 326 0.61 -6.67 21.18
C SER A 326 0.57 -7.43 22.50
N ARG A 327 1.08 -6.79 23.54
CA ARG A 327 0.79 -7.12 24.95
C ARG A 327 -0.30 -6.15 25.40
N MET A 328 -1.51 -6.63 25.62
CA MET A 328 -2.67 -5.78 25.95
C MET A 328 -3.10 -5.99 27.39
N THR A 329 -3.31 -4.90 28.11
CA THR A 329 -3.92 -4.90 29.44
C THR A 329 -5.16 -4.02 29.42
N VAL A 330 -6.29 -4.55 29.87
CA VAL A 330 -7.55 -3.81 30.01
C VAL A 330 -7.93 -3.75 31.48
N PHE A 331 -8.19 -2.54 31.96
CA PHE A 331 -8.82 -2.28 33.26
C PHE A 331 -10.22 -1.78 33.00
N SER A 332 -11.22 -2.33 33.67
CA SER A 332 -12.56 -1.78 33.55
C SER A 332 -13.36 -1.97 34.83
N ALA A 333 -14.29 -1.05 35.07
CA ALA A 333 -15.28 -1.15 36.12
C ALA A 333 -16.58 -0.49 35.68
N VAL A 334 -17.70 -1.14 35.98
CA VAL A 334 -19.05 -0.58 35.84
C VAL A 334 -19.39 0.18 37.12
N ALA A 335 -20.22 1.23 37.00
CA ALA A 335 -20.66 2.00 38.16
C ALA A 335 -21.36 1.10 39.20
N GLY A 336 -20.86 1.12 40.44
CA GLY A 336 -21.41 0.30 41.54
C GLY A 336 -20.85 -1.12 41.62
N GLU A 337 -19.98 -1.53 40.69
CA GLU A 337 -19.37 -2.85 40.67
C GLU A 337 -17.87 -2.83 41.02
N ARG A 338 -17.33 -4.00 41.34
CA ARG A 338 -15.88 -4.16 41.54
C ARG A 338 -15.19 -4.23 40.18
N GLY A 339 -14.15 -3.42 40.01
CA GLY A 339 -13.32 -3.47 38.80
C GLY A 339 -12.54 -4.77 38.65
N ALA A 340 -12.14 -5.02 37.40
CA ALA A 340 -11.31 -6.15 37.04
C ALA A 340 -10.27 -5.75 35.98
N GLN A 341 -9.25 -6.59 35.85
CA GLN A 341 -8.21 -6.44 34.86
C GLN A 341 -8.10 -7.72 34.05
N ALA A 342 -8.02 -7.57 32.72
CA ALA A 342 -7.65 -8.65 31.81
C ALA A 342 -6.27 -8.38 31.19
N ARG A 343 -5.37 -9.37 31.19
CA ARG A 343 -4.08 -9.34 30.46
C ARG A 343 -4.11 -10.36 29.33
N VAL A 344 -3.67 -9.95 28.13
CA VAL A 344 -3.53 -10.81 26.96
C VAL A 344 -2.19 -10.56 26.29
N GLU A 345 -1.49 -11.63 25.93
CA GLU A 345 -0.26 -11.56 25.13
C GLU A 345 -0.42 -12.31 23.81
N GLY A 346 -0.31 -11.60 22.69
CA GLY A 346 -0.27 -12.23 21.38
C GLY A 346 -1.51 -13.07 21.04
N GLY A 347 -2.67 -12.72 21.61
CA GLY A 347 -3.96 -13.39 21.41
C GLY A 347 -4.12 -14.69 22.19
N SER A 348 -3.35 -14.91 23.26
CA SER A 348 -3.58 -15.98 24.24
C SER A 348 -4.93 -15.80 24.96
N MET A 349 -5.35 -16.82 25.70
CA MET A 349 -6.50 -16.67 26.60
C MET A 349 -6.23 -15.52 27.61
N PRO A 350 -7.22 -14.65 27.87
CA PRO A 350 -7.07 -13.57 28.82
C PRO A 350 -6.96 -14.09 30.25
N GLU A 351 -5.97 -13.57 30.98
CA GLU A 351 -5.87 -13.76 32.44
C GLU A 351 -6.65 -12.64 33.13
N ILE A 352 -7.68 -13.01 33.89
CA ILE A 352 -8.55 -12.07 34.61
C ILE A 352 -8.21 -12.08 36.09
N GLU A 353 -7.98 -10.89 36.65
CA GLU A 353 -7.79 -10.69 38.08
C GLU A 353 -8.65 -9.52 38.60
N PRO A 354 -9.17 -9.59 39.84
CA PRO A 354 -9.82 -8.45 40.46
C PRO A 354 -8.88 -7.26 40.58
N ARG A 355 -9.33 -6.06 40.22
CA ARG A 355 -8.54 -4.83 40.39
C ARG A 355 -9.42 -3.62 40.62
N ALA A 356 -9.14 -2.87 41.67
CA ALA A 356 -9.86 -1.64 41.96
C ALA A 356 -9.64 -0.59 40.86
N ARG A 357 -10.75 -0.03 40.35
CA ARG A 357 -10.80 1.08 39.40
C ARG A 357 -12.07 1.88 39.69
N GLN A 358 -12.04 3.19 39.43
CA GLN A 358 -13.27 3.98 39.30
C GLN A 358 -14.04 3.53 38.03
N PRO A 359 -15.31 3.92 37.83
CA PRO A 359 -16.07 3.57 36.63
C PRO A 359 -15.40 4.02 35.32
N GLY A 360 -15.53 3.23 34.25
CA GLY A 360 -14.92 3.44 32.94
C GLY A 360 -13.87 2.40 32.56
N THR A 361 -13.10 2.67 31.50
CA THR A 361 -12.10 1.71 30.96
C THR A 361 -10.72 2.34 30.77
N THR A 362 -9.67 1.56 31.01
CA THR A 362 -8.29 1.90 30.64
C THR A 362 -7.70 0.76 29.82
N MET A 363 -7.33 1.03 28.58
CA MET A 363 -6.75 0.07 27.65
C MET A 363 -5.28 0.44 27.40
N ILE A 364 -4.37 -0.48 27.73
CA ILE A 364 -2.93 -0.32 27.55
C ILE A 364 -2.47 -1.34 26.50
N VAL A 365 -1.80 -0.86 25.46
CA VAL A 365 -1.26 -1.65 24.34
C VAL A 365 0.25 -1.44 24.29
N GLU A 366 0.99 -2.48 24.64
CA GLU A 366 2.46 -2.48 24.74
C GLU A 366 3.11 -3.36 23.67
N ASP A 367 4.34 -2.99 23.32
CA ASP A 367 5.19 -3.72 22.36
C ASP A 367 4.46 -4.09 21.06
N LEU A 368 3.93 -3.08 20.37
CA LEU A 368 3.18 -3.29 19.15
C LEU A 368 4.04 -4.01 18.09
N PHE A 369 3.47 -5.05 17.49
CA PHE A 369 4.09 -5.94 16.51
C PHE A 369 5.29 -6.74 17.03
N PHE A 370 5.42 -6.98 18.36
CA PHE A 370 6.52 -7.78 18.92
C PHE A 370 6.62 -9.19 18.30
N ASN A 371 5.48 -9.79 17.97
CA ASN A 371 5.38 -11.12 17.38
C ASN A 371 5.21 -11.09 15.84
N THR A 372 5.26 -9.92 15.20
CA THR A 372 5.15 -9.73 13.73
C THR A 372 6.24 -8.77 13.20
N PRO A 373 7.52 -9.18 13.20
CA PRO A 373 8.65 -8.29 12.90
C PRO A 373 8.64 -7.73 11.47
N ALA A 374 8.03 -8.41 10.51
CA ALA A 374 7.87 -7.90 9.15
C ALA A 374 7.04 -6.61 9.13
N ARG A 375 5.91 -6.56 9.86
CA ARG A 375 5.06 -5.35 9.97
C ARG A 375 5.80 -4.19 10.60
N ARG A 376 6.57 -4.48 11.65
CA ARG A 376 7.39 -3.47 12.33
C ARG A 376 8.37 -2.78 11.38
N LYS A 377 8.86 -3.46 10.33
CA LYS A 377 9.75 -2.87 9.31
C LYS A 377 9.06 -1.93 8.31
N PHE A 378 7.73 -2.01 8.17
CA PHE A 378 6.96 -1.12 7.27
C PHE A 378 6.57 0.21 7.92
N LEU A 379 6.75 0.33 9.24
CA LEU A 379 6.49 1.57 9.96
C LEU A 379 7.49 2.66 9.58
N ARG A 380 7.01 3.90 9.63
CA ARG A 380 7.83 5.09 9.46
C ARG A 380 8.59 5.41 10.75
N ALA A 381 9.37 6.49 10.72
CA ALA A 381 10.04 7.00 11.91
C ALA A 381 9.04 7.29 13.03
N GLU A 382 9.45 7.14 14.29
CA GLU A 382 8.59 7.31 15.47
C GLU A 382 7.86 8.67 15.48
N SER A 383 8.54 9.75 15.06
CA SER A 383 7.96 11.09 14.95
C SER A 383 6.81 11.15 13.92
N THR A 384 6.94 10.39 12.83
CA THR A 384 5.95 10.32 11.76
C THR A 384 4.73 9.50 12.20
N GLU A 385 4.94 8.36 12.86
CA GLU A 385 3.83 7.56 13.43
C GLU A 385 3.06 8.37 14.48
N PHE A 386 3.78 9.06 15.37
CA PHE A 386 3.17 9.96 16.36
C PHE A 386 2.34 11.06 15.69
N ALA A 387 2.84 11.69 14.62
CA ALA A 387 2.11 12.73 13.90
C ALA A 387 0.80 12.20 13.30
N TYR A 388 0.81 10.99 12.73
CA TYR A 388 -0.40 10.35 12.21
C TYR A 388 -1.41 10.05 13.33
N LEU A 389 -0.95 9.54 14.47
CA LEU A 389 -1.78 9.27 15.64
C LEU A 389 -2.41 10.55 16.20
N ALA A 390 -1.60 11.59 16.43
CA ALA A 390 -2.09 12.88 16.92
C ALA A 390 -3.10 13.52 15.96
N THR A 391 -2.91 13.36 14.65
CA THR A 391 -3.86 13.82 13.63
C THR A 391 -5.17 13.03 13.69
N ALA A 392 -5.11 11.70 13.85
CA ALA A 392 -6.30 10.87 14.00
C ALA A 392 -7.11 11.27 15.24
N LEU A 393 -6.46 11.45 16.38
CA LEU A 393 -7.11 11.84 17.63
C LEU A 393 -7.75 13.23 17.53
N ARG A 394 -7.06 14.22 16.93
CA ARG A 394 -7.63 15.56 16.66
C ARG A 394 -8.90 15.49 15.80
N ARG A 395 -8.93 14.60 14.79
CA ARG A 395 -10.12 14.44 13.95
C ARG A 395 -11.31 13.89 14.73
N ILE A 396 -11.09 12.93 15.63
CA ILE A 396 -12.15 12.40 16.50
C ILE A 396 -12.61 13.49 17.49
N ALA A 397 -11.66 14.22 18.08
CA ALA A 397 -11.97 15.29 19.02
C ALA A 397 -12.84 16.41 18.40
N LEU A 398 -12.59 16.76 17.13
CA LEU A 398 -13.43 17.70 16.38
C LEU A 398 -14.89 17.27 16.23
N ALA A 399 -15.14 15.96 16.13
CA ALA A 399 -16.48 15.41 15.94
C ALA A 399 -17.31 15.29 17.22
N ASN A 400 -16.64 15.23 18.39
CA ASN A 400 -17.29 14.92 19.67
C ASN A 400 -17.07 16.09 20.66
N GLY A 401 -17.68 17.24 20.37
CA GLY A 401 -17.49 18.52 21.05
C GLY A 401 -17.73 18.46 22.57
N GLU A 402 -18.62 17.59 23.00
CA GLU A 402 -19.05 17.35 24.37
C GLU A 402 -18.08 16.50 25.20
N ILE A 403 -17.08 15.88 24.57
CA ILE A 403 -16.09 15.02 25.24
C ILE A 403 -14.78 15.78 25.41
N ALA A 404 -14.18 15.76 26.60
CA ALA A 404 -12.84 16.29 26.84
C ALA A 404 -11.77 15.32 26.32
N PHE A 405 -10.77 15.82 25.58
CA PHE A 405 -9.68 15.01 25.04
C PHE A 405 -8.31 15.53 25.48
N SER A 406 -7.43 14.65 25.94
CA SER A 406 -6.03 15.00 26.20
C SER A 406 -5.06 14.03 25.54
N LEU A 407 -3.90 14.54 25.11
CA LEU A 407 -2.82 13.74 24.55
C LEU A 407 -1.50 14.07 25.25
N ARG A 408 -0.81 13.04 25.74
CA ARG A 408 0.56 13.12 26.28
C ARG A 408 1.51 12.26 25.45
N HIS A 409 2.75 12.72 25.31
CA HIS A 409 3.84 11.98 24.65
C HIS A 409 5.13 12.17 25.46
N LYS A 410 5.74 11.07 25.92
CA LYS A 410 6.93 11.12 26.80
C LYS A 410 6.68 11.92 28.07
N GLY A 411 5.51 11.69 28.69
CA GLY A 411 4.98 12.44 29.84
C GLY A 411 4.63 13.92 29.60
N ARG A 412 4.93 14.49 28.41
CA ARG A 412 4.66 15.90 28.09
C ARG A 412 3.29 16.08 27.47
N LYS A 413 2.58 17.12 27.90
CA LYS A 413 1.26 17.50 27.34
C LYS A 413 1.43 18.01 25.91
N VAL A 414 0.72 17.40 24.97
CA VAL A 414 0.70 17.77 23.55
C VAL A 414 -0.48 18.67 23.26
N PHE A 415 -1.67 18.27 23.71
CA PHE A 415 -2.86 19.10 23.73
C PHE A 415 -3.80 18.65 24.85
N ASP A 416 -4.73 19.54 25.17
CA ASP A 416 -5.71 19.41 26.23
C ASP A 416 -6.95 20.19 25.81
N LEU A 417 -7.98 19.47 25.41
CA LEU A 417 -9.18 19.99 24.77
C LEU A 417 -10.35 19.81 25.74
N PRO A 418 -10.81 20.87 26.42
CA PRO A 418 -11.91 20.77 27.36
C PRO A 418 -13.22 20.40 26.67
N ALA A 419 -14.12 19.72 27.39
CA ALA A 419 -15.48 19.48 26.94
C ALA A 419 -16.20 20.82 26.65
N GLY A 420 -16.86 20.89 25.51
CA GLY A 420 -17.70 22.00 25.08
C GLY A 420 -19.16 21.59 25.01
N SER A 421 -19.92 22.22 24.11
CA SER A 421 -21.29 21.81 23.80
C SER A 421 -21.32 20.69 22.74
N GLU A 422 -22.50 20.09 22.59
CA GLU A 422 -22.82 19.07 21.59
C GLU A 422 -22.71 19.61 20.15
N THR A 423 -22.94 20.91 19.96
CA THR A 423 -22.67 21.61 18.70
C THR A 423 -21.19 21.96 18.58
N ILE A 424 -20.62 21.84 17.38
CA ILE A 424 -19.21 22.16 17.16
C ILE A 424 -18.94 23.62 17.53
N SER A 425 -17.94 23.83 18.38
CA SER A 425 -17.59 25.14 18.91
C SER A 425 -16.33 25.70 18.25
N GLU A 426 -16.34 27.01 17.98
CA GLU A 426 -15.18 27.72 17.44
C GLU A 426 -13.91 27.51 18.30
N PRO A 427 -13.95 27.52 19.65
CA PRO A 427 -12.75 27.30 20.47
C PRO A 427 -12.08 25.94 20.20
N ARG A 428 -12.87 24.88 20.03
CA ARG A 428 -12.34 23.54 19.73
C ARG A 428 -11.76 23.47 18.33
N MET A 429 -12.45 24.05 17.36
CA MET A 429 -11.96 24.17 15.99
C MET A 429 -10.63 24.93 15.96
N ARG A 430 -10.54 26.08 16.63
CA ARG A 430 -9.33 26.91 16.74
C ARG A 430 -8.17 26.17 17.40
N ALA A 431 -8.43 25.44 18.48
CA ALA A 431 -7.41 24.66 19.16
C ALA A 431 -6.82 23.53 18.29
N ILE A 432 -7.59 23.03 17.31
CA ILE A 432 -7.20 21.89 16.47
C ILE A 432 -6.64 22.34 15.10
N LEU A 433 -7.26 23.32 14.46
CA LEU A 433 -6.91 23.81 13.11
C LEU A 433 -6.01 25.05 13.14
N GLY A 434 -5.86 25.68 14.31
CA GLY A 434 -4.99 26.84 14.53
C GLY A 434 -5.67 28.18 14.26
N ASP A 435 -5.05 29.25 14.76
CA ASP A 435 -5.56 30.62 14.65
C ASP A 435 -5.65 31.12 13.21
N ASP A 436 -4.71 30.71 12.36
CA ASP A 436 -4.69 31.08 10.94
C ASP A 436 -5.98 30.66 10.22
N PHE A 437 -6.44 29.43 10.47
CA PHE A 437 -7.71 28.95 9.90
C PHE A 437 -8.89 29.63 10.57
N ALA A 438 -8.90 29.71 11.91
CA ALA A 438 -10.03 30.27 12.66
C ALA A 438 -10.28 31.75 12.33
N ASN A 439 -9.23 32.54 12.12
CA ASN A 439 -9.35 33.95 11.73
C ASN A 439 -9.81 34.13 10.27
N ALA A 440 -9.67 33.09 9.44
CA ALA A 440 -10.11 33.06 8.06
C ALA A 440 -11.44 32.31 7.88
N ALA A 441 -12.04 31.78 8.94
CA ALA A 441 -13.19 30.89 8.89
C ALA A 441 -14.51 31.66 8.75
N LEU A 442 -15.32 31.27 7.77
CA LEU A 442 -16.69 31.71 7.57
C LEU A 442 -17.63 30.60 8.04
N PRO A 443 -18.56 30.86 8.96
CA PRO A 443 -19.51 29.85 9.42
C PRO A 443 -20.49 29.48 8.31
N VAL A 444 -20.82 28.19 8.26
CA VAL A 444 -21.87 27.63 7.41
C VAL A 444 -22.89 26.98 8.34
N ASP A 445 -24.16 27.35 8.19
CA ASP A 445 -25.30 26.61 8.76
C ASP A 445 -26.43 26.70 7.73
N SER A 446 -26.78 25.56 7.15
CA SER A 446 -27.82 25.45 6.12
C SER A 446 -28.56 24.14 6.30
N GLU A 447 -29.87 24.17 6.10
CA GLU A 447 -30.74 23.00 6.22
C GLU A 447 -31.70 22.93 5.03
N ALA A 448 -31.78 21.78 4.37
CA ALA A 448 -32.71 21.53 3.27
C ALA A 448 -32.93 20.03 3.08
N ASN A 449 -34.17 19.64 2.76
CA ASN A 449 -34.54 18.26 2.40
C ASN A 449 -34.08 17.20 3.43
N GLY A 450 -34.16 17.52 4.73
CA GLY A 450 -33.73 16.63 5.82
C GLY A 450 -32.21 16.52 5.99
N MET A 451 -31.42 17.28 5.22
CA MET A 451 -29.98 17.41 5.38
C MET A 451 -29.64 18.72 6.07
N ARG A 452 -28.65 18.71 6.95
CA ARG A 452 -28.09 19.92 7.58
C ARG A 452 -26.57 19.94 7.37
N LEU A 453 -26.06 21.06 6.88
CA LEU A 453 -24.62 21.31 6.73
C LEU A 453 -24.20 22.41 7.72
N GLN A 454 -23.32 22.05 8.64
CA GLN A 454 -22.74 22.96 9.61
C GLN A 454 -21.21 23.01 9.49
N GLY A 455 -20.58 24.06 10.00
CA GLY A 455 -19.12 24.13 10.17
C GLY A 455 -18.55 25.43 9.62
N TRP A 456 -17.36 25.35 9.03
CA TRP A 456 -16.63 26.51 8.55
C TRP A 456 -15.91 26.27 7.23
N VAL A 457 -15.86 27.31 6.41
CA VAL A 457 -15.09 27.35 5.15
C VAL A 457 -14.20 28.59 5.14
N SER A 458 -13.01 28.52 4.55
CA SER A 458 -12.08 29.65 4.60
C SER A 458 -12.45 30.76 3.62
N VAL A 459 -12.21 32.03 3.96
CA VAL A 459 -12.28 33.12 2.97
C VAL A 459 -11.37 32.81 1.76
N PRO A 460 -11.73 33.21 0.53
CA PRO A 460 -10.96 32.84 -0.68
C PRO A 460 -9.47 33.25 -0.66
N ARG A 461 -9.14 34.33 0.05
CA ARG A 461 -7.75 34.78 0.24
C ARG A 461 -6.90 33.83 1.10
N TYR A 462 -7.54 33.04 1.97
CA TYR A 462 -6.87 32.00 2.72
C TYR A 462 -6.93 30.70 1.92
N SER A 463 -5.79 30.29 1.38
CA SER A 463 -5.69 29.10 0.55
C SER A 463 -4.47 28.26 0.87
N ARG A 464 -4.58 26.96 0.61
CA ARG A 464 -3.54 25.95 0.83
C ARG A 464 -2.94 25.50 -0.50
N SER A 465 -1.69 25.08 -0.46
CA SER A 465 -1.03 24.40 -1.59
C SER A 465 -1.43 22.93 -1.72
N GLN A 466 -1.96 22.34 -0.65
CA GLN A 466 -2.43 20.95 -0.59
C GLN A 466 -3.81 20.88 0.05
N ARG A 467 -4.46 19.71 0.01
CA ARG A 467 -5.79 19.47 0.61
C ARG A 467 -5.69 19.04 2.08
N ASP A 468 -4.73 19.58 2.80
CA ASP A 468 -4.34 19.12 4.13
C ASP A 468 -5.27 19.60 5.26
N GLN A 469 -6.08 20.63 5.01
CA GLN A 469 -7.09 21.16 5.93
C GLN A 469 -8.51 21.02 5.36
N GLN A 470 -8.87 19.80 4.96
CA GLN A 470 -10.20 19.46 4.44
C GLN A 470 -10.80 18.36 5.30
N HIS A 471 -11.72 18.75 6.19
CA HIS A 471 -12.32 17.86 7.17
C HIS A 471 -13.81 17.73 6.89
N LEU A 472 -14.25 16.50 6.60
CA LEU A 472 -15.64 16.15 6.41
C LEU A 472 -16.09 15.18 7.48
N TYR A 473 -17.23 15.47 8.08
CA TYR A 473 -17.92 14.61 9.02
C TYR A 473 -19.32 14.34 8.51
N VAL A 474 -19.73 13.08 8.49
CA VAL A 474 -21.08 12.66 8.08
C VAL A 474 -21.70 11.89 9.24
N ASN A 475 -22.80 12.39 9.80
CA ASN A 475 -23.44 11.83 11.00
C ASN A 475 -22.42 11.54 12.12
N GLY A 476 -21.56 12.51 12.42
CA GLY A 476 -20.52 12.39 13.46
C GLY A 476 -19.26 11.59 13.05
N ARG A 477 -19.24 10.92 11.89
CA ARG A 477 -18.07 10.13 11.44
C ARG A 477 -17.15 10.92 10.52
N ALA A 478 -15.85 10.89 10.81
CA ALA A 478 -14.82 11.49 9.96
C ALA A 478 -14.63 10.69 8.65
N VAL A 479 -14.99 11.28 7.52
CA VAL A 479 -14.98 10.62 6.20
C VAL A 479 -14.16 11.41 5.18
N ARG A 480 -13.91 10.81 4.02
CA ARG A 480 -13.37 11.43 2.82
C ARG A 480 -14.33 11.12 1.68
N ASP A 481 -14.82 12.16 1.02
CA ASP A 481 -15.69 12.01 -0.13
C ASP A 481 -15.26 12.96 -1.25
N ALA A 482 -14.95 12.39 -2.42
CA ALA A 482 -14.44 13.14 -3.56
C ALA A 482 -15.51 14.05 -4.18
N SER A 483 -16.79 13.68 -4.08
CA SER A 483 -17.92 14.47 -4.58
C SER A 483 -18.14 15.71 -3.73
N ILE A 484 -18.12 15.59 -2.40
CA ILE A 484 -18.21 16.74 -1.49
C ILE A 484 -17.00 17.66 -1.65
N ALA A 485 -15.78 17.09 -1.73
CA ALA A 485 -14.59 17.90 -2.02
C ALA A 485 -14.71 18.64 -3.36
N HIS A 486 -15.35 18.03 -4.37
CA HIS A 486 -15.65 18.67 -5.64
C HIS A 486 -16.71 19.77 -5.51
N ALA A 487 -17.79 19.54 -4.76
CA ALA A 487 -18.85 20.51 -4.50
C ALA A 487 -18.29 21.80 -3.86
N VAL A 488 -17.48 21.65 -2.82
CA VAL A 488 -16.80 22.78 -2.18
C VAL A 488 -15.88 23.48 -3.17
N ARG A 489 -15.06 22.73 -3.93
CA ARG A 489 -14.19 23.35 -4.95
C ARG A 489 -14.99 24.11 -6.02
N ALA A 490 -16.13 23.58 -6.43
CA ALA A 490 -17.00 24.21 -7.41
C ALA A 490 -17.57 25.53 -6.88
N ALA A 491 -17.88 25.63 -5.59
CA ALA A 491 -18.34 26.85 -4.95
C ALA A 491 -17.29 27.98 -4.94
N TYR A 492 -16.00 27.64 -5.00
CA TYR A 492 -14.88 28.59 -5.06
C TYR A 492 -14.32 28.84 -6.46
N ARG A 493 -14.91 28.24 -7.52
CA ARG A 493 -14.32 28.20 -8.87
C ARG A 493 -13.90 29.57 -9.39
N ASP A 494 -14.74 30.58 -9.16
CA ASP A 494 -14.53 31.94 -9.68
C ASP A 494 -13.83 32.87 -8.67
N LEU A 495 -13.45 32.33 -7.50
CA LEU A 495 -12.89 33.09 -6.38
C LEU A 495 -11.41 32.76 -6.09
N MET A 496 -10.86 31.68 -6.69
CA MET A 496 -9.49 31.22 -6.43
C MET A 496 -8.76 30.76 -7.69
N TYR A 497 -7.44 30.91 -7.69
CA TYR A 497 -6.55 30.37 -8.73
C TYR A 497 -6.60 28.84 -8.78
N HIS A 498 -6.44 28.28 -9.99
CA HIS A 498 -6.71 26.86 -10.28
C HIS A 498 -5.89 25.83 -9.47
N ASP A 499 -4.71 26.19 -8.95
CA ASP A 499 -3.81 25.31 -8.20
C ASP A 499 -3.85 25.53 -6.67
N ARG A 500 -4.85 26.26 -6.17
CA ARG A 500 -5.05 26.49 -4.75
C ARG A 500 -6.25 25.70 -4.22
N HIS A 501 -6.18 25.37 -2.93
CA HIS A 501 -7.23 24.63 -2.24
C HIS A 501 -7.84 25.44 -1.10
N PRO A 502 -9.18 25.47 -0.94
CA PRO A 502 -9.79 26.06 0.23
C PRO A 502 -9.57 25.14 1.43
N ALA A 503 -9.46 25.74 2.61
CA ALA A 503 -9.52 25.02 3.87
C ALA A 503 -10.98 25.01 4.36
N TRP A 504 -11.42 23.90 4.93
CA TRP A 504 -12.79 23.78 5.43
C TRP A 504 -12.94 22.62 6.42
N CYS A 505 -13.90 22.77 7.31
CA CYS A 505 -14.32 21.79 8.30
C CYS A 505 -15.83 21.74 8.32
N LEU A 506 -16.41 20.69 7.74
CA LEU A 506 -17.85 20.58 7.47
C LEU A 506 -18.44 19.33 8.11
N PHE A 507 -19.65 19.50 8.63
CA PHE A 507 -20.44 18.49 9.32
C PHE A 507 -21.78 18.37 8.62
N LEU A 508 -21.97 17.24 7.95
CA LEU A 508 -23.19 16.91 7.22
C LEU A 508 -24.00 15.91 8.03
N THR A 509 -25.19 16.33 8.44
CA THR A 509 -26.18 15.45 9.08
C THR A 509 -27.27 15.12 8.08
N LEU A 510 -27.62 13.85 7.95
CA LEU A 510 -28.67 13.36 7.04
C LEU A 510 -29.28 12.04 7.57
N PRO A 511 -30.47 11.63 7.08
CA PRO A 511 -31.10 10.39 7.49
C PRO A 511 -30.19 9.17 7.29
N ALA A 512 -30.20 8.22 8.24
CA ALA A 512 -29.29 7.07 8.23
C ALA A 512 -29.48 6.15 7.01
N ASP A 513 -30.69 6.07 6.47
CA ASP A 513 -31.04 5.30 5.26
C ASP A 513 -30.61 5.98 3.94
N ALA A 514 -30.18 7.25 4.01
CA ALA A 514 -29.67 8.01 2.89
C ALA A 514 -28.15 7.85 2.66
N VAL A 515 -27.44 7.20 3.60
CA VAL A 515 -25.98 7.00 3.55
C VAL A 515 -25.58 5.57 3.91
N ASP A 516 -24.87 4.91 3.00
CA ASP A 516 -24.21 3.63 3.28
C ASP A 516 -22.78 3.87 3.78
N VAL A 517 -22.54 3.49 5.03
CA VAL A 517 -21.24 3.62 5.71
C VAL A 517 -20.39 2.35 5.64
N ASN A 518 -20.90 1.24 5.10
CA ASN A 518 -20.23 -0.07 5.05
C ASN A 518 -19.52 -0.32 3.71
N VAL A 519 -18.90 0.72 3.14
CA VAL A 519 -18.31 0.67 1.78
C VAL A 519 -16.83 0.28 1.79
N HIS A 520 -16.08 0.66 2.82
CA HIS A 520 -14.64 0.40 2.92
C HIS A 520 -14.25 -0.14 4.32
N PRO A 521 -13.29 -1.09 4.43
CA PRO A 521 -12.87 -1.67 5.72
C PRO A 521 -12.46 -0.65 6.78
N THR A 522 -11.77 0.44 6.39
CA THR A 522 -11.33 1.51 7.30
C THR A 522 -12.41 2.54 7.64
N LYS A 523 -13.62 2.40 7.07
CA LYS A 523 -14.78 3.28 7.25
C LYS A 523 -14.54 4.75 6.86
N GLN A 524 -13.54 5.00 6.00
CA GLN A 524 -13.17 6.35 5.58
C GLN A 524 -14.00 6.87 4.40
N GLU A 525 -14.77 6.02 3.74
CA GLU A 525 -15.59 6.34 2.57
C GLU A 525 -17.04 5.99 2.86
N VAL A 526 -17.95 6.78 2.29
CA VAL A 526 -19.40 6.59 2.38
C VAL A 526 -20.01 6.65 1.00
N ARG A 527 -21.18 6.05 0.80
CA ARG A 527 -21.96 6.18 -0.43
C ARG A 527 -23.31 6.79 -0.11
N PHE A 528 -23.62 7.91 -0.75
CA PHE A 528 -24.93 8.54 -0.61
C PHE A 528 -25.91 7.91 -1.60
N ARG A 529 -27.14 7.64 -1.16
CA ARG A 529 -28.21 7.13 -2.03
C ARG A 529 -28.54 8.11 -3.16
N GLN A 530 -28.52 9.40 -2.85
CA GLN A 530 -28.76 10.51 -3.79
C GLN A 530 -27.53 11.43 -3.88
N GLN A 531 -26.44 10.91 -4.45
CA GLN A 531 -25.15 11.60 -4.53
C GLN A 531 -25.20 13.01 -5.12
N ARG A 532 -26.06 13.23 -6.13
CA ARG A 532 -26.20 14.53 -6.81
C ARG A 532 -26.83 15.59 -5.91
N ASP A 533 -27.89 15.22 -5.19
CA ASP A 533 -28.61 16.15 -4.33
C ASP A 533 -27.74 16.60 -3.16
N VAL A 534 -26.99 15.67 -2.57
CA VAL A 534 -26.00 15.96 -1.52
C VAL A 534 -24.90 16.90 -2.05
N HIS A 535 -24.36 16.62 -3.25
CA HIS A 535 -23.39 17.48 -3.90
C HIS A 535 -23.91 18.90 -4.12
N ASP A 536 -25.10 19.03 -4.70
CA ASP A 536 -25.68 20.32 -5.03
C ASP A 536 -26.06 21.11 -3.78
N PHE A 537 -26.60 20.45 -2.75
CA PHE A 537 -26.84 21.05 -1.44
C PHE A 537 -25.57 21.67 -0.85
N VAL A 538 -24.48 20.90 -0.77
CA VAL A 538 -23.21 21.40 -0.24
C VAL A 538 -22.65 22.55 -1.08
N ARG A 539 -22.68 22.43 -2.41
CA ARG A 539 -22.22 23.50 -3.30
C ARG A 539 -23.00 24.79 -3.05
N HIS A 540 -24.34 24.74 -3.02
CA HIS A 540 -25.17 25.92 -2.82
C HIS A 540 -24.96 26.55 -1.44
N ALA A 541 -24.91 25.74 -0.37
CA ALA A 541 -24.67 26.22 0.99
C ALA A 541 -23.32 26.94 1.12
N VAL A 542 -22.25 26.37 0.55
CA VAL A 542 -20.92 27.00 0.57
C VAL A 542 -20.90 28.25 -0.32
N SER A 543 -21.46 28.18 -1.54
CA SER A 543 -21.52 29.33 -2.45
C SER A 543 -22.22 30.54 -1.82
N ALA A 544 -23.33 30.32 -1.10
CA ALA A 544 -24.05 31.39 -0.42
C ALA A 544 -23.19 32.15 0.60
N VAL A 545 -22.28 31.44 1.29
CA VAL A 545 -21.41 32.03 2.32
C VAL A 545 -20.20 32.75 1.70
N VAL A 546 -19.56 32.15 0.69
CA VAL A 546 -18.31 32.69 0.12
C VAL A 546 -18.51 33.82 -0.88
N THR A 547 -19.73 33.98 -1.41
CA THR A 547 -20.10 35.05 -2.34
C THR A 547 -20.85 36.21 -1.66
N ALA A 548 -21.22 36.05 -0.38
CA ALA A 548 -21.91 37.09 0.37
C ALA A 548 -21.06 38.37 0.45
N PRO A 549 -21.65 39.58 0.25
CA PRO A 549 -20.94 40.84 0.42
C PRO A 549 -20.35 40.95 1.83
N LEU A 550 -19.09 41.37 1.93
CA LEU A 550 -18.37 41.55 3.21
C LEU A 550 -19.11 42.47 4.21
N SER A 551 -20.03 43.31 3.73
CA SER A 551 -20.87 44.22 4.54
C SER A 551 -21.98 43.53 5.34
N SER A 552 -22.37 42.29 5.04
CA SER A 552 -23.35 41.52 5.84
C SER A 552 -22.70 40.60 6.88
N GLN A 553 -21.36 40.56 6.96
CA GLN A 553 -20.60 39.67 7.83
C GLN A 553 -19.95 40.38 9.03
N GLY A 554 -20.21 41.69 9.20
CA GLY A 554 -19.62 42.51 10.27
C GLY A 554 -20.67 43.10 11.19
N SER A 555 -21.11 42.34 12.22
CA SER A 555 -21.75 42.93 13.40
C SER A 555 -21.33 42.31 14.74
N GLU A 556 -20.48 41.27 14.80
CA GLU A 556 -20.05 40.70 16.10
C GLU A 556 -18.53 40.53 16.30
N LEU A 557 -17.69 40.82 15.30
CA LEU A 557 -16.22 40.80 15.47
C LEU A 557 -15.61 42.19 15.19
N GLY A 558 -16.10 43.18 15.95
CA GLY A 558 -15.51 44.51 15.98
C GLY A 558 -14.37 44.58 17.00
N GLY A 559 -13.12 44.54 16.53
CA GLY A 559 -12.01 45.17 17.27
C GLY A 559 -10.67 44.44 17.23
N ARG A 560 -9.85 44.84 16.25
CA ARG A 560 -8.37 44.99 16.25
C ARG A 560 -7.69 44.27 15.08
N LEU A 561 -7.54 45.01 13.99
CA LEU A 561 -6.42 44.83 13.07
C LEU A 561 -5.37 45.90 13.42
N PRO A 562 -4.07 45.56 13.60
CA PRO A 562 -3.01 46.55 13.63
C PRO A 562 -2.76 47.06 12.20
N GLY A 563 -2.63 48.38 12.06
CA GLY A 563 -2.54 49.09 10.79
C GLY A 563 -1.35 48.68 9.92
N SER A 564 -1.62 48.62 8.62
CA SER A 564 -0.64 48.55 7.55
C SER A 564 0.16 49.87 7.44
N GLY A 565 1.43 49.85 7.80
CA GLY A 565 2.39 50.90 7.41
C GLY A 565 2.97 50.62 6.03
N HIS A 566 2.79 51.54 5.09
CA HIS A 566 3.54 51.59 3.84
C HIS A 566 5.05 51.78 4.12
N PRO A 567 5.97 51.09 3.40
CA PRO A 567 7.33 51.58 3.26
C PRO A 567 7.44 52.43 1.98
N GLY A 568 7.72 53.71 2.18
CA GLY A 568 8.17 54.63 1.15
C GLY A 568 9.63 54.33 0.73
N SER A 569 9.95 54.78 -0.47
CA SER A 569 11.24 54.78 -1.16
C SER A 569 12.44 55.26 -0.32
N GLY A 570 13.54 54.49 -0.34
CA GLY A 570 14.87 54.91 0.10
C GLY A 570 15.95 53.96 -0.42
N GLU A 571 16.97 54.50 -1.09
CA GLU A 571 18.11 53.79 -1.71
C GLU A 571 19.00 53.01 -0.71
N PRO A 572 19.77 51.99 -1.16
CA PRO A 572 20.62 51.20 -0.29
C PRO A 572 22.05 51.76 -0.15
N GLN A 573 22.57 51.81 1.08
CA GLN A 573 24.00 51.94 1.38
C GLN A 573 24.51 50.70 2.16
N PRO A 574 25.80 50.31 2.00
CA PRO A 574 26.33 49.04 2.48
C PRO A 574 26.81 49.14 3.94
N PRO A 575 26.76 48.05 4.74
CA PRO A 575 27.33 48.05 6.08
C PRO A 575 28.81 47.63 6.09
N ALA A 576 29.58 48.32 6.91
CA ALA A 576 30.97 48.03 7.26
C ALA A 576 31.06 47.15 8.53
N GLY A 577 31.87 46.09 8.46
CA GLY A 577 32.92 45.74 9.45
C GLY A 577 32.58 45.18 10.84
N HIS A 578 32.68 43.85 10.98
CA HIS A 578 33.50 43.04 11.94
C HIS A 578 33.37 43.21 13.49
N PRO A 579 33.91 42.28 14.35
CA PRO A 579 34.87 41.17 14.15
C PRO A 579 34.33 39.79 14.61
N GLY A 580 34.93 38.60 14.43
CA GLY A 580 36.27 38.15 14.04
C GLY A 580 36.63 36.92 14.92
N TYR A 581 37.01 35.79 14.30
CA TYR A 581 37.79 34.62 14.79
C TYR A 581 37.58 33.54 13.71
N GLY A 582 38.54 32.90 13.04
CA GLY A 582 39.98 32.79 13.18
C GLY A 582 40.34 31.35 12.77
N HIS A 583 40.81 31.12 11.54
CA HIS A 583 41.39 29.84 11.10
C HIS A 583 42.74 30.14 10.41
N PRO A 584 43.82 29.38 10.73
CA PRO A 584 45.13 29.63 10.16
C PRO A 584 45.26 28.96 8.79
N GLY A 585 46.01 29.62 7.90
CA GLY A 585 46.40 29.09 6.59
C GLY A 585 47.91 28.86 6.48
N GLY A 586 48.29 28.14 5.43
CA GLY A 586 49.66 27.88 4.97
C GLY A 586 50.01 26.38 5.08
N GLY A 587 50.45 25.67 4.05
CA GLY A 587 50.78 26.04 2.67
C GLY A 587 51.22 24.78 1.90
N ASP A 588 51.52 25.00 0.63
CA ASP A 588 52.37 24.24 -0.28
C ASP A 588 51.82 23.09 -1.15
N ARG A 589 51.98 23.36 -2.45
CA ARG A 589 51.91 22.45 -3.60
C ARG A 589 53.23 21.67 -3.73
N ALA A 590 53.11 20.35 -3.90
CA ALA A 590 53.79 19.43 -4.83
C ALA A 590 55.30 19.62 -5.16
N PRO A 591 56.10 18.53 -5.28
CA PRO A 591 56.00 17.66 -6.47
C PRO A 591 56.30 16.15 -6.28
N TRP A 592 55.81 15.40 -7.27
CA TRP A 592 56.29 14.14 -7.88
C TRP A 592 57.32 13.27 -7.14
N GLY A 593 56.94 11.99 -6.95
CA GLY A 593 57.81 10.97 -6.39
C GLY A 593 58.84 10.39 -7.34
N LEU A 594 59.78 9.63 -6.76
CA LEU A 594 60.32 8.37 -7.23
C LEU A 594 61.32 7.82 -6.19
N ALA A 595 61.38 6.49 -6.15
CA ALA A 595 62.49 5.64 -5.72
C ALA A 595 62.78 5.54 -4.20
N SER A 596 62.51 4.34 -3.65
CA SER A 596 63.51 3.40 -3.08
C SER A 596 64.07 3.80 -1.72
N GLY A 597 64.13 2.98 -0.68
CA GLY A 597 63.93 1.57 -0.49
C GLY A 597 64.49 1.25 0.90
N GLN A 598 63.90 0.23 1.54
CA GLN A 598 64.46 -0.63 2.59
C GLN A 598 65.39 -0.02 3.67
N GLY A 599 64.90 -0.15 4.90
CA GLY A 599 65.63 -0.17 6.16
C GLY A 599 64.67 -0.64 7.23
#